data_AF-A0A8J2VFQ7-F1
#
_entry.id   AF-A0A8J2VFQ7-F1
#
_cell.length_a   1.000
_cell.length_b   1.000
_cell.length_c   1.000
_cell.angle_alpha   90.00
_cell.angle_beta   90.00
_cell.angle_gamma   90.00
#
_symmetry.space_group_name_H-M   'P 1'
#
loop_
_entity.id
_entity.type
_entity.pdbx_description
1 polymer ?
#
loop_
_entity_poly.entity_id
_entity_poly.type
_entity_poly.pdbx_seq_one_letter_code
_entity_poly.pdbx_strand_id
1 'polypeptide(L)'
;MSEKKEQKPSISRRRFLTYSIASTAGFLASGVLYPMVRFAIDPLLQKGSDTKFVDVGPADEFGPQPKSVEFHIQRKDGWYKKPGGEKATAWVMKTGSDILALSPICKHLGCTVKWEGGGHKDHYYCPCHGGLYTKDGTNVPGTPPNAPLDMYETKVENGRLMLGAVKPRGGA
;
A
#
# COMPACT_ATOMS: atom_id res chain seq x y z
N MET A 1 37.57 53.47 -41.82
CA MET A 1 36.49 52.52 -41.48
C MET A 1 37.14 51.16 -41.25
N SER A 2 37.32 50.76 -40.00
CA SER A 2 37.98 49.49 -39.67
C SER A 2 36.90 48.42 -39.48
N GLU A 3 36.69 47.55 -40.46
CA GLU A 3 35.85 46.38 -40.31
C GLU A 3 36.51 45.39 -39.33
N LYS A 4 35.97 45.30 -38.11
CA LYS A 4 36.25 44.18 -37.20
C LYS A 4 35.59 42.93 -37.80
N LYS A 5 36.36 42.11 -38.51
CA LYS A 5 35.93 40.74 -38.85
C LYS A 5 35.72 39.95 -37.57
N GLU A 6 34.45 39.71 -37.26
CA GLU A 6 33.99 38.83 -36.18
C GLU A 6 34.49 37.40 -36.47
N GLN A 7 35.57 36.98 -35.79
CA GLN A 7 36.06 35.61 -35.91
C GLN A 7 35.05 34.67 -35.28
N LYS A 8 34.28 33.98 -36.12
CA LYS A 8 33.38 32.91 -35.69
C LYS A 8 34.20 31.84 -34.95
N PRO A 9 33.74 31.36 -33.78
CA PRO A 9 34.47 30.32 -33.05
C PRO A 9 34.55 29.06 -33.92
N SER A 10 35.76 28.72 -34.38
CA SER A 10 35.99 27.55 -35.22
C SER A 10 36.27 26.34 -34.33
N ILE A 11 35.41 25.33 -34.40
CA ILE A 11 35.62 24.07 -33.69
C ILE A 11 36.81 23.34 -34.33
N SER A 12 37.83 23.01 -33.53
CA SER A 12 38.93 22.17 -33.98
C SER A 12 38.41 20.78 -34.40
N ARG A 13 38.98 20.18 -35.45
CA ARG A 13 38.59 18.85 -35.95
C ARG A 13 38.57 17.78 -34.84
N ARG A 14 39.53 17.83 -33.91
CA ARG A 14 39.59 16.95 -32.75
C ARG A 14 38.38 17.12 -31.82
N ARG A 15 38.05 18.38 -31.48
CA ARG A 15 36.87 18.68 -30.64
C ARG A 15 35.56 18.28 -31.32
N PHE A 16 35.43 18.54 -32.63
CA PHE A 16 34.27 18.07 -33.39
C PHE A 16 34.11 16.55 -33.26
N LEU A 17 35.18 15.80 -33.56
CA LEU A 17 35.14 14.33 -33.50
C LEU A 17 34.87 13.81 -32.09
N THR A 18 35.48 14.39 -31.06
CA THR A 18 35.25 13.99 -29.66
C THR A 18 33.80 14.20 -29.25
N TYR A 19 33.19 15.34 -29.59
CA TYR A 19 31.78 15.58 -29.26
C TYR A 19 30.84 14.66 -30.05
N SER A 20 31.10 14.43 -31.34
CA SER A 20 30.29 13.49 -32.13
C SER A 20 30.34 12.08 -31.57
N ILE A 21 31.52 11.58 -31.20
CA ILE A 21 31.68 10.25 -30.59
C ILE A 21 31.00 10.19 -29.22
N ALA A 22 31.22 11.19 -28.36
CA ALA A 22 30.63 11.24 -27.03
C ALA A 22 29.09 11.31 -27.08
N SER A 23 28.52 12.12 -27.99
CA SER A 23 27.07 12.22 -28.17
C SER A 23 26.46 10.92 -28.67
N THR A 24 27.08 10.27 -29.67
CA THR A 24 26.60 8.99 -30.18
C THR A 24 26.69 7.89 -29.10
N ALA A 25 27.82 7.82 -28.37
CA ALA A 25 27.98 6.88 -27.27
C ALA A 25 26.96 7.13 -26.15
N GLY A 26 26.72 8.40 -25.78
CA GLY A 26 25.72 8.79 -24.79
C GLY A 26 24.29 8.43 -25.19
N PHE A 27 23.94 8.61 -26.47
CA PHE A 27 22.64 8.17 -27.00
C PHE A 27 22.46 6.65 -26.91
N LEU A 28 23.46 5.88 -27.35
CA LEU A 28 23.42 4.41 -27.30
C LEU A 28 23.35 3.90 -25.86
N ALA A 29 24.16 4.47 -24.96
CA ALA A 29 24.14 4.15 -23.54
C ALA A 29 22.77 4.47 -22.91
N SER A 30 22.16 5.60 -23.27
CA SER A 30 20.83 5.96 -22.78
C SER A 30 19.76 4.97 -23.24
N GLY A 31 19.84 4.45 -24.47
CA GLY A 31 18.92 3.43 -24.97
C GLY A 31 18.95 2.13 -24.15
N VAL A 32 20.12 1.74 -23.66
CA VAL A 32 20.29 0.55 -22.79
C VAL A 32 19.88 0.83 -21.35
N LEU A 33 20.27 1.98 -20.81
CA LEU A 33 19.97 2.34 -19.42
C LEU A 33 18.48 2.65 -19.20
N TYR A 34 17.79 3.21 -20.20
CA TYR A 34 16.39 3.60 -20.09
C TYR A 34 15.46 2.46 -19.62
N PRO A 35 15.43 1.26 -20.25
CA PRO A 35 14.56 0.18 -19.78
C PRO A 35 14.94 -0.33 -18.38
N MET A 36 16.22 -0.30 -18.00
CA MET A 36 16.66 -0.73 -16.66
C MET A 36 16.23 0.26 -15.58
N VAL A 37 16.43 1.56 -15.83
CA VAL A 37 15.99 2.63 -14.94
C VAL A 37 14.47 2.64 -14.84
N ARG A 38 13.77 2.50 -15.98
CA ARG A 38 12.31 2.44 -15.99
C ARG A 38 11.81 1.23 -15.23
N PHE A 39 12.38 0.05 -15.43
CA PHE A 39 12.01 -1.15 -14.67
C PHE A 39 12.17 -0.98 -13.16
N ALA A 40 13.26 -0.34 -12.71
CA ALA A 40 13.50 -0.10 -11.29
C ALA A 40 12.51 0.91 -10.68
N ILE A 41 12.05 1.89 -11.46
CA ILE A 41 11.19 2.98 -10.99
C ILE A 41 9.70 2.69 -11.23
N ASP A 42 9.34 1.85 -12.20
CA ASP A 42 7.94 1.57 -12.56
C ASP A 42 7.07 1.16 -11.36
N PRO A 43 7.54 0.32 -10.40
CA PRO A 43 6.75 -0.01 -9.21
C PRO A 43 6.39 1.19 -8.33
N LEU A 44 7.21 2.24 -8.33
CA LEU A 44 6.94 3.48 -7.59
C LEU A 44 5.92 4.38 -8.30
N LEU A 45 5.80 4.25 -9.62
CA LEU A 45 4.90 5.07 -10.45
C LEU A 45 3.53 4.42 -10.65
N GLN A 46 3.42 3.10 -10.47
CA GLN A 46 2.13 2.41 -10.51
C GLN A 46 1.28 2.83 -9.30
N LYS A 47 0.21 3.61 -9.53
CA LYS A 47 -0.80 3.87 -8.51
C LYS A 47 -1.33 2.52 -8.01
N GLY A 48 -1.35 2.34 -6.69
CA GLY A 48 -1.83 1.13 -6.04
C GLY A 48 -3.16 0.71 -6.67
N SER A 49 -3.25 -0.55 -7.09
CA SER A 49 -4.43 -1.08 -7.75
C SER A 49 -5.68 -0.74 -6.95
N ASP A 50 -6.64 -0.04 -7.57
CA ASP A 50 -7.97 0.16 -7.00
C ASP A 50 -8.53 -1.20 -6.58
N THR A 51 -8.48 -1.49 -5.28
CA THR A 51 -9.03 -2.71 -4.72
C THR A 51 -10.53 -2.66 -4.96
N LYS A 52 -11.00 -3.50 -5.87
CA LYS A 52 -12.43 -3.71 -6.08
C LYS A 52 -13.04 -4.13 -4.75
N PHE A 53 -14.10 -3.44 -4.35
CA PHE A 53 -14.90 -3.78 -3.19
C PHE A 53 -15.29 -5.27 -3.24
N VAL A 54 -15.02 -5.99 -2.16
CA VAL A 54 -15.31 -7.42 -2.00
C VAL A 54 -16.49 -7.58 -1.05
N ASP A 55 -17.46 -8.37 -1.48
CA ASP A 55 -18.64 -8.72 -0.68
C ASP A 55 -18.26 -9.68 0.45
N VAL A 56 -18.57 -9.30 1.69
CA VAL A 56 -18.27 -10.10 2.89
C VAL A 56 -19.52 -10.64 3.60
N GLY A 57 -20.71 -10.43 3.03
CA GLY A 57 -21.98 -10.95 3.57
C GLY A 57 -23.02 -9.88 3.93
N PRO A 58 -24.20 -10.29 4.44
CA PRO A 58 -25.26 -9.37 4.85
C PRO A 58 -24.82 -8.49 6.02
N ALA A 59 -25.11 -7.20 5.95
CA ALA A 59 -24.71 -6.23 6.99
C ALA A 59 -25.40 -6.47 8.35
N ASP A 60 -26.47 -7.27 8.38
CA ASP A 60 -27.26 -7.55 9.59
C ASP A 60 -26.76 -8.77 10.37
N GLU A 61 -25.85 -9.57 9.80
CA GLU A 61 -25.19 -10.66 10.53
C GLU A 61 -24.12 -10.16 11.51
N PHE A 62 -23.72 -8.90 11.39
CA PHE A 62 -22.70 -8.29 12.24
C PHE A 62 -23.37 -7.62 13.44
N GLY A 63 -22.91 -8.00 14.63
CA GLY A 63 -23.35 -7.43 15.90
C GLY A 63 -22.32 -6.50 16.53
N PRO A 64 -22.54 -6.10 17.79
CA PRO A 64 -21.60 -5.25 18.54
C PRO A 64 -20.31 -5.99 18.94
N GLN A 65 -20.23 -7.31 18.74
CA GLN A 65 -19.03 -8.09 19.00
C GLN A 65 -18.22 -8.28 17.71
N PRO A 66 -16.88 -8.15 17.75
CA PRO A 66 -16.02 -8.35 16.59
C PRO A 66 -16.12 -9.78 16.05
N LYS A 67 -16.43 -9.90 14.76
CA LYS A 67 -16.47 -11.16 14.02
C LYS A 67 -15.38 -11.14 12.95
N SER A 68 -14.57 -12.18 12.88
CA SER A 68 -13.58 -12.34 11.81
C SER A 68 -14.26 -12.79 10.53
N VAL A 69 -14.02 -12.09 9.43
CA VAL A 69 -14.43 -12.51 8.09
C VAL A 69 -13.20 -12.76 7.22
N GLU A 70 -13.22 -13.86 6.50
CA GLU A 70 -12.20 -14.17 5.50
C GLU A 70 -12.76 -13.90 4.11
N PHE A 71 -12.00 -13.18 3.30
CA PHE A 71 -12.38 -12.82 1.92
C PHE A 71 -11.14 -12.83 1.02
N HIS A 72 -11.36 -12.85 -0.29
CA HIS A 72 -10.27 -12.92 -1.27
C HIS A 72 -10.11 -11.57 -1.97
N ILE A 73 -8.94 -10.95 -1.82
CA ILE A 73 -8.59 -9.71 -2.52
C ILE A 73 -7.77 -10.02 -3.76
N GLN A 74 -8.02 -9.28 -4.84
CA GLN A 74 -7.25 -9.41 -6.07
C GLN A 74 -6.09 -8.43 -6.05
N ARG A 75 -4.93 -8.87 -5.55
CA ARG A 75 -3.68 -8.11 -5.62
C ARG A 75 -2.92 -8.46 -6.92
N LYS A 76 -2.45 -7.43 -7.62
CA LYS A 76 -1.58 -7.58 -8.80
C LYS A 76 -0.14 -7.38 -8.36
N ASP A 77 0.65 -8.44 -8.39
CA ASP A 77 2.07 -8.39 -8.04
C ASP A 77 2.89 -8.42 -9.33
N GLY A 78 3.34 -7.23 -9.76
CA GLY A 78 4.03 -7.05 -11.05
C GLY A 78 3.15 -7.47 -12.22
N TRP A 79 3.49 -8.57 -12.88
CA TRP A 79 2.74 -9.10 -14.03
C TRP A 79 1.77 -10.24 -13.65
N TYR A 80 1.81 -10.69 -12.40
CA TYR A 80 1.05 -11.84 -11.94
C TYR A 80 -0.19 -11.40 -11.15
N LYS A 81 -1.32 -12.05 -11.44
CA LYS A 81 -2.53 -12.00 -10.61
C LYS A 81 -2.82 -13.43 -10.18
N LYS A 82 -2.88 -13.65 -8.86
CA LYS A 82 -3.16 -14.99 -8.33
C LYS A 82 -4.59 -15.41 -8.69
N PRO A 83 -4.79 -16.51 -9.44
CA PRO A 83 -6.13 -17.04 -9.68
C PRO A 83 -6.78 -17.40 -8.34
N GLY A 84 -7.94 -16.80 -8.05
CA GLY A 84 -8.63 -16.97 -6.76
C GLY A 84 -8.32 -15.91 -5.70
N GLY A 85 -7.36 -15.01 -5.92
CA GLY A 85 -7.05 -13.90 -5.01
C GLY A 85 -6.20 -14.31 -3.80
N GLU A 86 -5.72 -13.30 -3.07
CA GLU A 86 -5.02 -13.43 -1.80
C GLU A 86 -6.04 -13.47 -0.66
N LYS A 87 -5.83 -14.35 0.33
CA LYS A 87 -6.68 -14.43 1.52
C LYS A 87 -6.43 -13.21 2.39
N ALA A 88 -7.45 -12.40 2.60
CA ALA A 88 -7.46 -11.33 3.56
C ALA A 88 -8.47 -11.65 4.67
N THR A 89 -8.17 -11.19 5.88
CA THR A 89 -9.05 -11.31 7.03
C THR A 89 -9.36 -9.92 7.53
N ALA A 90 -10.59 -9.66 7.95
CA ALA A 90 -10.98 -8.43 8.62
C ALA A 90 -11.76 -8.75 9.90
N TRP A 91 -11.60 -7.91 10.92
CA TRP A 91 -12.47 -7.90 12.09
C TRP A 91 -13.59 -6.90 11.86
N VAL A 92 -14.83 -7.37 11.76
CA VAL A 92 -16.00 -6.52 11.52
C VAL A 92 -16.86 -6.48 12.76
N MET A 93 -17.26 -5.27 13.17
CA MET A 93 -18.28 -5.05 14.19
C MET A 93 -19.24 -3.96 13.72
N LYS A 94 -20.49 -4.04 14.19
CA LYS A 94 -21.55 -3.09 13.88
C LYS A 94 -22.10 -2.52 15.18
N THR A 95 -22.08 -1.20 15.31
CA THR A 95 -22.65 -0.46 16.44
C THR A 95 -23.75 0.45 15.91
N GLY A 96 -25.01 -0.01 15.97
CA GLY A 96 -26.13 0.69 15.36
C GLY A 96 -26.00 0.72 13.83
N SER A 97 -25.88 1.93 13.26
CA SER A 97 -25.63 2.16 11.83
C SER A 97 -24.16 2.08 11.44
N ASP A 98 -23.24 2.19 12.40
CA ASP A 98 -21.82 2.34 12.12
C ASP A 98 -21.15 0.96 12.02
N ILE A 99 -20.47 0.72 10.90
CA ILE A 99 -19.71 -0.50 10.66
C ILE A 99 -18.24 -0.18 10.76
N LEU A 100 -17.55 -0.89 11.65
CA LEU A 100 -16.12 -0.79 11.82
C LEU A 100 -15.49 -2.10 11.33
N ALA A 101 -14.69 -2.00 10.27
CA ALA A 101 -13.92 -3.10 9.73
C ALA A 101 -12.42 -2.82 9.94
N LEU A 102 -11.79 -3.60 10.82
CA LEU A 102 -10.38 -3.43 11.19
C LEU A 102 -9.51 -4.49 10.50
N SER A 103 -8.31 -4.07 10.11
CA SER A 103 -7.25 -4.97 9.70
C SER A 103 -6.71 -5.72 10.91
N PRO A 104 -6.52 -7.04 10.83
CA PRO A 104 -5.93 -7.83 11.91
C PRO A 104 -4.41 -7.66 11.97
N ILE A 105 -3.80 -6.79 11.16
CA ILE A 105 -2.35 -6.64 11.07
C ILE A 105 -1.85 -5.72 12.20
N CYS A 106 -1.05 -6.27 13.10
CA CYS A 106 -0.42 -5.52 14.18
C CYS A 106 0.57 -4.50 13.63
N LYS A 107 0.43 -3.24 14.04
CA LYS A 107 1.27 -2.11 13.62
C LYS A 107 2.71 -2.14 14.16
N HIS A 108 3.05 -3.10 15.02
CA HIS A 108 4.44 -3.30 15.44
C HIS A 108 5.30 -3.88 14.30
N LEU A 109 5.05 -5.14 13.91
CA LEU A 109 5.82 -5.87 12.89
C LEU A 109 4.96 -6.72 11.95
N GLY A 110 3.64 -6.52 11.95
CA GLY A 110 2.74 -7.17 10.99
C GLY A 110 2.14 -8.52 11.39
N CYS A 111 2.33 -8.99 12.63
CA CYS A 111 1.67 -10.20 13.12
C CYS A 111 0.14 -10.05 13.16
N THR A 112 -0.60 -11.16 13.00
CA THR A 112 -2.07 -11.17 13.10
C THR A 112 -2.54 -11.08 14.56
N VAL A 113 -3.44 -10.15 14.85
CA VAL A 113 -4.08 -10.00 16.16
C VAL A 113 -5.34 -10.86 16.28
N LYS A 114 -5.60 -11.34 17.49
CA LYS A 114 -6.78 -12.15 17.82
C LYS A 114 -7.68 -11.41 18.81
N TRP A 115 -8.99 -11.38 18.55
CA TRP A 115 -9.98 -10.93 19.53
C TRP A 115 -9.98 -11.87 20.75
N GLU A 116 -9.89 -11.30 21.94
CA GLU A 116 -9.83 -12.03 23.21
C GLU A 116 -8.70 -13.09 23.28
N GLY A 117 -7.59 -12.81 22.60
CA GLY A 117 -6.39 -13.63 22.67
C GLY A 117 -5.65 -13.48 24.00
N GLY A 118 -4.88 -14.50 24.40
CA GLY A 118 -3.98 -14.42 25.56
C GLY A 118 -4.66 -14.20 26.91
N GLY A 119 -5.99 -14.36 27.00
CA GLY A 119 -6.77 -14.11 28.22
C GLY A 119 -7.21 -12.66 28.42
N HIS A 120 -6.96 -11.77 27.45
CA HIS A 120 -7.37 -10.37 27.52
C HIS A 120 -8.79 -10.17 26.98
N LYS A 121 -9.78 -10.06 27.87
CA LYS A 121 -11.18 -9.81 27.48
C LYS A 121 -11.34 -8.43 26.84
N ASP A 122 -12.26 -8.32 25.87
CA ASP A 122 -12.59 -7.07 25.17
C ASP A 122 -11.42 -6.34 24.45
N HIS A 123 -10.33 -7.06 24.17
CA HIS A 123 -9.15 -6.51 23.49
C HIS A 123 -8.71 -7.39 22.32
N TYR A 124 -8.08 -6.78 21.32
CA TYR A 124 -7.27 -7.52 20.37
C TYR A 124 -5.87 -7.72 20.93
N TYR A 125 -5.42 -8.97 20.94
CA TYR A 125 -4.13 -9.35 21.45
C TYR A 125 -3.22 -9.89 20.34
N CYS A 126 -1.98 -9.42 20.33
CA CYS A 126 -0.92 -9.88 19.44
C CYS A 126 0.06 -10.79 20.23
N PRO A 127 0.11 -12.10 19.94
CA PRO A 127 0.92 -13.05 20.70
C PRO A 127 2.44 -12.91 20.47
N CYS A 128 2.87 -12.19 19.44
CA CYS A 128 4.29 -12.08 19.11
C CYS A 128 5.10 -11.33 20.17
N HIS A 129 4.57 -10.23 20.71
CA HIS A 129 5.25 -9.37 21.67
C HIS A 129 4.32 -8.80 22.75
N GLY A 130 3.08 -9.28 22.85
CA GLY A 130 2.09 -8.78 23.82
C GLY A 130 1.46 -7.44 23.43
N GLY A 131 1.28 -7.18 22.13
CA GLY A 131 0.57 -5.98 21.68
C GLY A 131 -0.91 -6.03 22.03
N LEU A 132 -1.46 -4.91 22.52
CA LEU A 132 -2.87 -4.80 22.86
C LEU A 132 -3.53 -3.66 22.10
N TYR A 133 -4.76 -3.91 21.67
CA TYR A 133 -5.64 -2.91 21.11
C TYR A 133 -7.00 -2.99 21.78
N THR A 134 -7.64 -1.84 21.95
CA THR A 134 -9.03 -1.73 22.40
C THR A 134 -9.99 -2.26 21.33
N LYS A 135 -11.26 -2.42 21.69
CA LYS A 135 -12.33 -2.90 20.81
C LYS A 135 -12.49 -2.11 19.50
N ASP A 136 -12.26 -0.80 19.55
CA ASP A 136 -12.28 0.08 18.39
C ASP A 136 -10.99 0.04 17.58
N GLY A 137 -9.98 -0.73 17.99
CA GLY A 137 -8.69 -0.88 17.30
C GLY A 137 -7.65 0.15 17.70
N THR A 138 -7.90 0.96 18.72
CA THR A 138 -6.90 1.91 19.25
C THR A 138 -5.82 1.15 20.02
N ASN A 139 -4.55 1.50 19.82
CA ASN A 139 -3.45 0.87 20.53
C ASN A 139 -3.45 1.25 22.01
N VAL A 140 -3.22 0.27 22.88
CA VAL A 140 -3.15 0.52 24.33
C VAL A 140 -1.78 1.11 24.68
N PRO A 141 -1.71 2.26 25.39
CA PRO A 141 -0.45 2.85 25.82
C PRO A 141 0.39 1.89 26.65
N GLY A 142 1.72 1.92 26.47
CA GLY A 142 2.64 1.03 27.17
C GLY A 142 2.76 -0.38 26.58
N THR A 143 2.13 -0.64 25.43
CA THR A 143 2.31 -1.89 24.67
C THR A 143 3.09 -1.65 23.36
N PRO A 144 3.68 -2.68 22.73
CA PRO A 144 4.51 -2.51 21.54
C PRO A 144 3.89 -1.80 20.32
N PRO A 145 2.57 -1.91 20.04
CA PRO A 145 1.91 -1.15 18.98
C PRO A 145 2.07 0.37 19.10
N ASN A 146 2.69 0.98 18.09
CA ASN A 146 2.91 2.42 17.99
C ASN A 146 1.74 3.19 17.34
N ALA A 147 0.81 2.49 16.71
CA ALA A 147 -0.31 3.09 15.98
C ALA A 147 -1.57 2.21 16.11
N PRO A 148 -2.78 2.78 15.92
CA PRO A 148 -4.02 2.02 15.91
C PRO A 148 -4.10 1.11 14.68
N LEU A 149 -4.96 0.09 14.74
CA LEU A 149 -5.22 -0.81 13.61
C LEU A 149 -5.78 -0.02 12.43
N ASP A 150 -5.34 -0.42 11.23
CA ASP A 150 -5.84 0.16 9.98
C ASP A 150 -7.29 -0.27 9.75
N MET A 151 -8.05 0.56 9.02
CA MET A 151 -9.45 0.27 8.71
C MET A 151 -9.60 -0.16 7.27
N TYR A 152 -10.52 -1.09 7.00
CA TYR A 152 -11.01 -1.30 5.63
C TYR A 152 -12.04 -0.22 5.29
N GLU A 153 -12.03 0.23 4.04
CA GLU A 153 -13.11 1.04 3.51
C GLU A 153 -14.39 0.19 3.44
N THR A 154 -15.44 0.63 4.12
CA THR A 154 -16.72 -0.09 4.18
C THR A 154 -17.75 0.60 3.29
N LYS A 155 -18.49 -0.18 2.50
CA LYS A 155 -19.65 0.29 1.75
C LYS A 155 -20.79 -0.71 1.90
N VAL A 156 -22.01 -0.25 2.15
CA VAL A 156 -23.19 -1.12 2.18
C VAL A 156 -23.97 -0.91 0.89
N GLU A 157 -24.10 -1.96 0.08
CA GLU A 157 -24.90 -1.96 -1.15
C GLU A 157 -25.89 -3.12 -1.09
N ASN A 158 -27.18 -2.84 -1.37
CA ASN A 158 -28.23 -3.86 -1.39
C ASN A 158 -28.31 -4.71 -0.10
N GLY A 159 -28.04 -4.11 1.07
CA GLY A 159 -28.02 -4.80 2.37
C GLY A 159 -26.79 -5.66 2.63
N ARG A 160 -25.80 -5.63 1.75
CA ARG A 160 -24.55 -6.40 1.84
C ARG A 160 -23.38 -5.50 2.16
N LEU A 161 -22.51 -5.94 3.07
CA LEU A 161 -21.30 -5.24 3.43
C LEU A 161 -20.21 -5.57 2.41
N MET A 162 -19.62 -4.51 1.87
CA MET A 162 -18.52 -4.55 0.93
C MET A 162 -17.28 -3.93 1.57
N LEU A 163 -16.13 -4.62 1.50
CA LEU A 163 -14.84 -4.14 2.00
C LEU A 163 -13.93 -3.76 0.83
N GLY A 164 -13.37 -2.55 0.88
CA GLY A 164 -12.46 -1.98 -0.11
C GLY A 164 -11.01 -1.96 0.35
N ALA A 165 -10.28 -0.88 0.02
CA ALA A 165 -8.87 -0.71 0.37
C ALA A 165 -8.67 -0.60 1.88
N VAL A 166 -7.51 -1.02 2.36
CA VAL A 166 -7.06 -0.69 3.72
C VAL A 166 -6.63 0.77 3.74
N LYS A 167 -7.27 1.58 4.59
CA LYS A 167 -6.91 2.96 4.88
C LYS A 167 -6.13 2.99 6.20
N PRO A 168 -4.90 3.53 6.21
CA PRO A 168 -4.18 3.76 7.44
C PRO A 168 -5.00 4.64 8.36
N ARG A 169 -5.26 4.17 9.58
CA ARG A 169 -5.87 5.01 10.60
C ARG A 169 -4.74 5.85 11.17
N GLY A 170 -4.69 7.13 10.79
CA GLY A 170 -3.69 8.07 11.30
C GLY A 170 -3.69 8.02 12.83
N GLY A 171 -2.61 7.48 13.40
CA GLY A 171 -2.28 7.65 14.81
C GLY A 171 -1.49 8.94 14.94
N ALA A 172 -1.79 9.72 15.98
CA ALA A 172 -1.15 10.98 16.31
C ALA A 172 0.38 10.90 16.36
#